data_AF-V7ATV4-F1
#
_entry.id   AF-V7ATV4-F1
#
_cell.length_a   1.000
_cell.length_b   1.000
_cell.length_c   1.000
_cell.angle_alpha   90.00
_cell.angle_beta   90.00
_cell.angle_gamma   90.00
#
_symmetry.space_group_name_H-M   'P 1'
#
loop_
_entity.id
_entity.type
_entity.pdbx_description
1 polymer ?
#
loop_
_entity_poly.entity_id
_entity_poly.type
_entity_poly.pdbx_seq_one_letter_code
_entity_poly.pdbx_strand_id
1 'polypeptide(L)'
;TYDNVFDANHDTLVWALQKNGFGNLPIIVGEIGWPTDGDRNANLQYAQHFNQGFMSRYMSGKGTPMRPSPIDAYLFSLIDEDAKSIQPGNFERHWGMFYLDGKPKYQLNLGSARGNGLVGADGVDQLAKKWCVLKPSANLNDDQVAPSVAYACQNADCTSLGFGTSCGNLDVHGNISYAFNSYYQVNDQMDSACKFPGLSMITDKDPSVGDCKFRIMIQTDSAGLHGKVGSLTTVLCSFLLLLCCNLLF
;
A
#
# COMPACT_ATOMS: atom_id res chain seq x y z
N THR A 1 -7.80 23.99 28.80
CA THR A 1 -6.44 23.54 28.39
C THR A 1 -6.61 22.41 27.41
N TYR A 2 -5.59 22.14 26.58
CA TYR A 2 -5.60 21.05 25.61
C TYR A 2 -4.49 20.07 25.96
N ASP A 3 -4.80 18.78 25.97
CA ASP A 3 -3.84 17.71 26.32
C ASP A 3 -3.36 16.92 25.08
N ASN A 4 -3.87 17.26 23.89
CA ASN A 4 -3.48 16.67 22.62
C ASN A 4 -3.74 17.66 21.46
N VAL A 5 -3.04 17.44 20.36
CA VAL A 5 -3.09 18.32 19.17
C VAL A 5 -4.41 18.20 18.41
N PHE A 6 -5.09 17.05 18.48
CA PHE A 6 -6.39 16.87 17.82
C PHE A 6 -7.43 17.86 18.38
N ASP A 7 -7.58 17.93 19.71
CA ASP A 7 -8.52 18.84 20.35
C ASP A 7 -8.21 20.30 20.00
N ALA A 8 -6.93 20.69 20.05
CA ALA A 8 -6.51 22.05 19.73
C ALA A 8 -6.76 22.43 18.26
N ASN A 9 -6.50 21.50 17.33
CA ASN A 9 -6.69 21.72 15.90
C ASN A 9 -8.19 21.80 15.55
N HIS A 10 -9.00 20.88 16.08
CA HIS A 10 -10.45 20.91 15.91
C HIS A 10 -11.05 22.22 16.46
N ASP A 11 -10.65 22.63 17.66
CA ASP A 11 -11.20 23.84 18.29
C ASP A 11 -10.71 25.13 17.64
N THR A 12 -9.63 25.09 16.87
CA THR A 12 -9.23 26.21 16.01
C THR A 12 -10.31 26.48 14.94
N LEU A 13 -10.85 25.43 14.31
CA LEU A 13 -11.96 25.55 13.37
C LEU A 13 -13.26 25.99 14.09
N VAL A 14 -13.56 25.41 15.26
CA VAL A 14 -14.74 25.81 16.06
C VAL A 14 -14.69 27.31 16.38
N TRP A 15 -13.55 27.81 16.82
CA TRP A 15 -13.35 29.22 17.12
C TRP A 15 -13.56 30.11 15.88
N ALA A 16 -13.00 29.71 14.74
CA ALA A 16 -13.19 30.44 13.48
C ALA A 16 -14.66 30.49 13.07
N LEU A 17 -15.40 29.38 13.14
CA LEU A 17 -16.83 29.33 12.83
C LEU A 17 -17.64 30.22 13.78
N GLN A 18 -17.35 30.16 15.08
CA GLN A 18 -18.03 30.99 16.07
C GLN A 18 -17.83 32.49 15.80
N LYS A 19 -16.61 32.92 15.47
CA LYS A 19 -16.32 34.33 15.15
C LYS A 19 -17.00 34.83 13.88
N ASN A 20 -17.40 33.94 12.99
CA ASN A 20 -18.12 34.25 11.76
C ASN A 20 -19.63 34.01 11.86
N GLY A 21 -20.18 33.77 13.06
CA GLY A 21 -21.62 33.60 13.27
C GLY A 21 -22.16 32.18 13.01
N PHE A 22 -21.28 31.21 12.75
CA PHE A 22 -21.63 29.81 12.45
C PHE A 22 -21.30 28.85 13.61
N GLY A 23 -21.36 29.33 14.85
CA GLY A 23 -20.94 28.56 16.04
C GLY A 23 -21.66 27.21 16.21
N ASN A 24 -22.88 27.08 15.68
CA ASN A 24 -23.70 25.87 15.75
C ASN A 24 -23.57 24.95 14.51
N LEU A 25 -22.73 25.30 13.54
CA LEU A 25 -22.56 24.47 12.34
C LEU A 25 -21.97 23.11 12.74
N PRO A 26 -22.61 21.98 12.37
CA PRO A 26 -22.05 20.65 12.61
C PRO A 26 -20.67 20.49 11.95
N ILE A 27 -19.76 19.79 12.61
CA ILE A 27 -18.42 19.48 12.08
C ILE A 27 -18.29 17.97 12.06
N ILE A 28 -17.82 17.45 10.92
CA ILE A 28 -17.42 16.06 10.74
C ILE A 28 -15.95 16.08 10.31
N VAL A 29 -15.13 15.26 10.95
CA VAL A 29 -13.71 15.12 10.57
C VAL A 29 -13.62 14.20 9.36
N GLY A 30 -13.27 14.78 8.21
CA GLY A 30 -13.23 14.04 6.94
C GLY A 30 -12.16 12.96 6.88
N GLU A 31 -11.02 13.16 7.54
CA GLU A 31 -9.91 12.20 7.58
C GLU A 31 -9.19 12.30 8.93
N ILE A 32 -8.97 11.15 9.57
CA ILE A 32 -8.16 11.04 10.77
C ILE A 32 -7.45 9.69 10.82
N GLY A 33 -6.15 9.69 11.07
CA GLY A 33 -5.39 8.45 11.13
C GLY A 33 -3.93 8.71 11.45
N TRP A 34 -3.11 7.67 11.24
CA TRP A 34 -1.67 7.78 11.36
C TRP A 34 -1.00 6.68 10.51
N PRO A 35 0.03 7.02 9.71
CA PRO A 35 0.65 6.09 8.78
C PRO A 35 1.49 5.01 9.48
N THR A 36 1.60 3.85 8.84
CA THR A 36 2.26 2.66 9.42
C THR A 36 3.69 2.42 8.95
N ASP A 37 4.17 3.18 7.96
CA ASP A 37 5.51 3.05 7.39
C ASP A 37 5.88 4.31 6.59
N GLY A 38 7.09 4.38 6.04
CA GLY A 38 7.54 5.46 5.14
C GLY A 38 8.11 6.69 5.86
N ASP A 39 8.12 6.71 7.19
CA ASP A 39 8.83 7.69 8.03
C ASP A 39 9.20 7.03 9.37
N ARG A 40 10.23 7.52 10.08
CA ARG A 40 10.62 7.00 11.40
C ARG A 40 9.50 7.06 12.45
N ASN A 41 8.59 8.03 12.33
CA ASN A 41 7.43 8.17 13.20
C ASN A 41 6.16 7.54 12.60
N ALA A 42 6.24 6.96 11.40
CA ALA A 42 5.17 6.19 10.78
C ALA A 42 5.46 4.70 11.00
N ASN A 43 4.82 4.10 12.00
CA ASN A 43 5.02 2.70 12.35
C ASN A 43 3.73 2.09 12.90
N LEU A 44 3.64 0.76 12.89
CA LEU A 44 2.46 0.02 13.35
C LEU A 44 2.06 0.37 14.79
N GLN A 45 3.03 0.56 15.68
CA GLN A 45 2.77 0.86 17.09
C GLN A 45 2.13 2.24 17.26
N TYR A 46 2.65 3.27 16.58
CA TYR A 46 2.12 4.62 16.67
C TYR A 46 0.77 4.74 15.97
N ALA A 47 0.60 4.06 14.82
CA ALA A 47 -0.67 3.99 14.12
C ALA A 47 -1.76 3.36 14.98
N GLN A 48 -1.46 2.22 15.62
CA GLN A 48 -2.36 1.57 16.55
C GLN A 48 -2.68 2.48 17.74
N HIS A 49 -1.66 3.10 18.35
CA HIS A 49 -1.84 3.95 19.52
C HIS A 49 -2.75 5.15 19.21
N PHE A 50 -2.51 5.84 18.09
CA PHE A 50 -3.29 6.98 17.66
C PHE A 50 -4.75 6.59 17.37
N ASN A 51 -4.96 5.56 16.54
CA ASN A 51 -6.30 5.13 16.15
C ASN A 51 -7.09 4.55 17.32
N GLN A 52 -6.47 3.74 18.18
CA GLN A 52 -7.13 3.23 19.37
C GLN A 52 -7.41 4.33 20.39
N GLY A 53 -6.52 5.33 20.51
CA GLY A 53 -6.71 6.51 21.34
C GLY A 53 -7.94 7.31 20.88
N PHE A 54 -8.06 7.56 19.58
CA PHE A 54 -9.23 8.22 19.00
C PHE A 54 -10.52 7.41 19.25
N MET A 55 -10.52 6.11 18.95
CA MET A 55 -11.69 5.25 19.17
C MET A 55 -12.10 5.18 20.64
N SER A 56 -11.15 5.12 21.57
CA SER A 56 -11.44 5.13 23.02
C SER A 56 -12.12 6.44 23.45
N ARG A 57 -11.71 7.57 22.87
CA ARG A 57 -12.35 8.87 23.10
C ARG A 57 -13.75 8.92 22.51
N TYR A 58 -13.93 8.44 21.28
CA TYR A 58 -15.23 8.38 20.62
C TYR A 58 -16.23 7.53 21.43
N MET A 59 -15.83 6.33 21.83
CA MET A 59 -16.68 5.41 22.62
C MET A 59 -17.01 5.93 24.03
N SER A 60 -16.13 6.72 24.64
CA SER A 60 -16.43 7.38 25.93
C SER A 60 -17.24 8.67 25.77
N GLY A 61 -17.59 9.05 24.54
CA GLY A 61 -18.32 10.25 24.20
C GLY A 61 -17.56 11.55 24.48
N LYS A 62 -16.22 11.49 24.56
CA LYS A 62 -15.36 12.63 24.89
C LYS A 62 -15.13 13.51 23.67
N GLY A 63 -15.76 14.69 23.67
CA GLY A 63 -15.49 15.77 22.71
C GLY A 63 -14.23 16.57 23.00
N THR A 64 -14.21 17.82 22.53
CA THR A 64 -13.14 18.80 22.78
C THR A 64 -13.55 19.81 23.87
N PRO A 65 -12.61 20.61 24.40
CA PRO A 65 -12.92 21.69 25.32
C PRO A 65 -14.00 22.67 24.82
N MET A 66 -14.03 23.04 23.53
CA MET A 66 -15.05 23.95 22.98
C MET A 66 -16.33 23.23 22.54
N ARG A 67 -16.27 21.95 22.19
CA ARG A 67 -17.42 21.12 21.84
C ARG A 67 -17.36 19.79 22.60
N PRO A 68 -17.91 19.71 23.83
CA PRO A 68 -17.74 18.56 24.71
C PRO A 68 -18.55 17.32 24.32
N SER A 69 -19.20 17.32 23.15
CA SER A 69 -19.97 16.20 22.60
C SER A 69 -19.11 15.32 21.69
N PRO A 70 -19.48 14.05 21.46
CA PRO A 70 -18.77 13.16 20.53
C PRO A 70 -18.62 13.79 19.14
N ILE A 71 -17.51 13.48 18.46
CA ILE A 71 -17.18 13.99 17.12
C ILE A 71 -17.29 12.85 16.12
N ASP A 72 -18.08 13.05 15.08
CA ASP A 72 -18.13 12.14 13.93
C ASP A 72 -16.87 12.31 13.07
N ALA A 73 -16.28 11.19 12.67
CA ALA A 73 -15.04 11.18 11.91
C ALA A 73 -14.94 9.94 11.01
N TYR A 74 -14.15 10.07 9.93
CA TYR A 74 -13.77 8.94 9.08
C TYR A 74 -12.30 8.58 9.31
N LEU A 75 -12.03 7.34 9.72
CA LEU A 75 -10.67 6.83 9.84
C LEU A 75 -10.03 6.73 8.46
N PHE A 76 -8.87 7.38 8.30
CA PHE A 76 -8.09 7.38 7.08
C PHE A 76 -6.88 6.43 7.24
N SER A 77 -6.73 5.39 6.43
CA SER A 77 -7.61 4.90 5.35
C SER A 77 -7.89 3.41 5.50
N LEU A 78 -8.72 2.83 4.63
CA LEU A 78 -9.02 1.40 4.65
C LEU A 78 -7.76 0.58 4.29
N ILE A 79 -7.17 0.84 3.12
CA ILE A 79 -6.00 0.12 2.61
C ILE A 79 -4.86 1.10 2.29
N ASP A 80 -3.64 0.57 2.23
CA ASP A 80 -2.52 1.28 1.62
C ASP A 80 -2.80 1.62 0.16
N GLU A 81 -2.35 2.79 -0.28
CA GLU A 81 -2.53 3.29 -1.64
C GLU A 81 -1.14 3.48 -2.27
N ASP A 82 -0.59 2.40 -2.84
CA ASP A 82 0.77 2.34 -3.39
C ASP A 82 1.01 3.26 -4.62
N ALA A 83 -0.06 3.74 -5.25
CA ALA A 83 -0.03 4.73 -6.32
C ALA A 83 -0.16 6.19 -5.84
N LYS A 84 -0.33 6.45 -4.54
CA LYS A 84 -0.48 7.81 -4.02
C LYS A 84 0.78 8.64 -4.23
N SER A 85 0.61 9.94 -4.43
CA SER A 85 1.73 10.88 -4.54
C SER A 85 2.54 10.90 -3.24
N ILE A 86 3.87 10.82 -3.36
CA ILE A 86 4.82 10.87 -2.24
C ILE A 86 5.39 12.27 -2.03
N GLN A 87 4.87 13.29 -2.71
CA GLN A 87 5.37 14.66 -2.59
C GLN A 87 5.31 15.20 -1.15
N PRO A 88 4.26 14.94 -0.34
CA PRO A 88 4.25 15.28 1.09
C PRO A 88 5.24 14.44 1.91
N GLY A 89 5.51 13.21 1.48
CA GLY A 89 6.46 12.29 2.09
C GLY A 89 6.19 10.83 1.71
N ASN A 90 7.17 9.97 1.96
CA ASN A 90 7.09 8.53 1.69
C ASN A 90 5.95 7.83 2.45
N PHE A 91 5.57 8.36 3.61
CA PHE A 91 4.50 7.83 4.46
C PHE A 91 3.10 7.90 3.83
N GLU A 92 2.91 8.72 2.80
CA GLU A 92 1.62 8.94 2.13
C GLU A 92 0.97 7.64 1.62
N ARG A 93 1.76 6.62 1.27
CA ARG A 93 1.25 5.35 0.77
C ARG A 93 0.83 4.36 1.87
N HIS A 94 1.00 4.72 3.15
CA HIS A 94 0.97 3.78 4.28
C HIS A 94 -0.10 4.05 5.34
N TRP A 95 -1.19 4.74 4.99
CA TRP A 95 -2.25 5.11 5.93
C TRP A 95 -3.27 3.99 6.20
N GLY A 96 -3.22 2.89 5.45
CA GLY A 96 -4.21 1.82 5.54
C GLY A 96 -4.21 1.13 6.90
N MET A 97 -5.41 0.89 7.45
CA MET A 97 -5.64 -0.05 8.55
C MET A 97 -5.41 -1.51 8.14
N PHE A 98 -5.57 -1.78 6.84
CA PHE A 98 -5.35 -3.07 6.21
C PHE A 98 -4.20 -3.01 5.19
N TYR A 99 -3.53 -4.14 4.99
CA TYR A 99 -2.69 -4.36 3.82
C TYR A 99 -3.56 -4.48 2.56
N LEU A 100 -2.94 -4.43 1.38
CA LEU A 100 -3.64 -4.59 0.08
C LEU A 100 -4.38 -5.93 -0.05
N ASP A 101 -3.93 -6.97 0.66
CA ASP A 101 -4.61 -8.26 0.72
C ASP A 101 -5.77 -8.31 1.72
N GLY A 102 -6.14 -7.15 2.29
CA GLY A 102 -7.22 -7.03 3.25
C GLY A 102 -6.91 -7.61 4.62
N LYS A 103 -5.65 -8.00 4.92
CA LYS A 103 -5.27 -8.41 6.28
C LYS A 103 -5.10 -7.18 7.18
N PRO A 104 -5.62 -7.21 8.42
CA PRO A 104 -5.46 -6.10 9.35
C PRO A 104 -4.00 -5.94 9.75
N LYS A 105 -3.51 -4.70 9.78
CA LYS A 105 -2.12 -4.40 10.16
C LYS A 105 -1.87 -4.40 11.65
N TYR A 106 -2.90 -4.07 12.43
CA TYR A 106 -2.86 -3.99 13.87
C TYR A 106 -4.26 -4.23 14.44
N GLN A 107 -4.32 -4.52 15.74
CA GLN A 107 -5.59 -4.68 16.44
C GLN A 107 -6.19 -3.29 16.74
N LEU A 108 -7.45 -3.09 16.39
CA LEU A 108 -8.19 -1.86 16.67
C LEU A 108 -9.61 -2.21 17.10
N ASN A 109 -10.01 -1.82 18.30
CA ASN A 109 -11.37 -2.00 18.79
C ASN A 109 -12.27 -0.86 18.28
N LEU A 110 -13.31 -1.20 17.51
CA LEU A 110 -14.26 -0.26 16.94
C LEU A 110 -15.51 -0.02 17.81
N GLY A 111 -15.63 -0.67 18.97
CA GLY A 111 -16.78 -0.53 19.87
C GLY A 111 -18.02 -1.33 19.49
N SER A 112 -17.91 -2.28 18.56
CA SER A 112 -19.03 -3.14 18.12
C SER A 112 -19.23 -4.33 19.07
N ALA A 113 -20.48 -4.61 19.43
CA ALA A 113 -20.86 -5.75 20.26
C ALA A 113 -20.66 -7.13 19.58
N ARG A 114 -20.38 -7.17 18.27
CA ARG A 114 -20.33 -8.42 17.47
C ARG A 114 -18.92 -8.90 17.10
N GLY A 115 -17.86 -8.19 17.50
CA GLY A 115 -16.50 -8.62 17.23
C GLY A 115 -15.49 -7.56 17.65
N ASN A 116 -14.47 -8.00 18.39
CA ASN A 116 -13.40 -7.14 18.90
C ASN A 116 -12.40 -6.82 17.79
N GLY A 117 -12.80 -5.97 16.85
CA GLY A 117 -11.90 -5.21 16.00
C GLY A 117 -11.91 -5.53 14.52
N LEU A 118 -10.80 -5.24 13.84
CA LEU A 118 -10.65 -5.39 12.40
C LEU A 118 -10.70 -6.86 12.00
N VAL A 119 -11.56 -7.18 11.04
CA VAL A 119 -11.68 -8.52 10.45
C VAL A 119 -11.06 -8.47 9.07
N GLY A 120 -10.15 -9.41 8.79
CA GLY A 120 -9.52 -9.50 7.48
C GLY A 120 -10.53 -9.84 6.39
N ALA A 121 -10.25 -9.39 5.16
CA ALA A 121 -11.05 -9.77 4.01
C ALA A 121 -10.93 -11.28 3.73
N ASP A 122 -12.05 -11.93 3.45
CA ASP A 122 -12.10 -13.32 3.01
C ASP A 122 -12.07 -13.41 1.48
N GLY A 123 -11.54 -14.51 0.94
CA GLY A 123 -11.54 -14.78 -0.50
C GLY A 123 -10.58 -13.91 -1.31
N VAL A 124 -9.53 -13.37 -0.69
CA VAL A 124 -8.48 -12.62 -1.39
C VAL A 124 -7.35 -13.57 -1.81
N ASP A 125 -7.34 -13.94 -3.09
CA ASP A 125 -6.27 -14.75 -3.66
C ASP A 125 -5.01 -13.91 -3.87
N GLN A 126 -3.86 -14.45 -3.52
CA GLN A 126 -2.55 -13.84 -3.79
C GLN A 126 -1.91 -14.47 -5.03
N LEU A 127 -1.02 -13.73 -5.67
CA LEU A 127 -0.15 -14.29 -6.71
C LEU A 127 0.73 -15.42 -6.13
N ALA A 128 1.42 -16.14 -7.01
CA ALA A 128 2.29 -17.24 -6.59
C ALA A 128 3.37 -16.75 -5.62
N LYS A 129 3.83 -17.65 -4.73
CA LYS A 129 4.93 -17.37 -3.78
C LYS A 129 6.27 -17.35 -4.51
N LYS A 130 6.49 -16.28 -5.27
CA LYS A 130 7.67 -16.00 -6.07
C LYS A 130 8.08 -14.55 -5.87
N TRP A 131 9.38 -14.32 -5.80
CA TRP A 131 9.96 -13.00 -5.63
C TRP A 131 11.05 -12.77 -6.68
N CYS A 132 11.17 -11.53 -7.15
CA CYS A 132 12.32 -11.10 -7.95
C CYS A 132 13.37 -10.50 -7.03
N VAL A 133 14.57 -11.08 -7.02
CA VAL A 133 15.67 -10.68 -6.14
C VAL A 133 16.94 -10.43 -6.92
N LEU A 134 17.90 -9.72 -6.33
CA LEU A 134 19.24 -9.61 -6.86
C LEU A 134 19.92 -11.00 -6.80
N LYS A 135 20.54 -11.42 -7.91
CA LYS A 135 21.32 -12.66 -7.98
C LYS A 135 22.46 -12.62 -6.96
N PRO A 136 22.70 -13.72 -6.23
CA PRO A 136 23.88 -13.83 -5.37
C PRO A 136 25.21 -13.60 -6.10
N SER A 137 25.25 -13.92 -7.39
CA SER A 137 26.43 -13.76 -8.26
C SER A 137 26.49 -12.41 -8.98
N ALA A 138 25.56 -11.49 -8.72
CA ALA A 138 25.55 -10.18 -9.39
C ALA A 138 26.77 -9.35 -8.99
N ASN A 139 27.37 -8.65 -9.94
CA ASN A 139 28.43 -7.69 -9.67
C ASN A 139 27.79 -6.36 -9.21
N LEU A 140 28.00 -6.00 -7.94
CA LEU A 140 27.47 -4.74 -7.38
C LEU A 140 28.12 -3.48 -8.00
N ASN A 141 29.26 -3.63 -8.68
CA ASN A 141 29.93 -2.55 -9.41
C ASN A 141 29.50 -2.47 -10.88
N ASP A 142 28.50 -3.25 -11.31
CA ASP A 142 27.94 -3.14 -12.66
C ASP A 142 27.19 -1.80 -12.80
N ASP A 143 27.50 -1.05 -13.86
CA ASP A 143 26.88 0.24 -14.17
C ASP A 143 25.35 0.15 -14.34
N GLN A 144 24.80 -1.06 -14.52
CA GLN A 144 23.36 -1.31 -14.60
C GLN A 144 22.66 -1.38 -13.24
N VAL A 145 23.36 -1.47 -12.11
CA VAL A 145 22.72 -1.61 -10.78
C VAL A 145 21.88 -0.38 -10.45
N ALA A 146 22.50 0.80 -10.47
CA ALA A 146 21.82 2.06 -10.14
C ALA A 146 20.60 2.36 -11.05
N PRO A 147 20.70 2.32 -12.39
CA PRO A 147 19.55 2.56 -13.26
C PRO A 147 18.46 1.49 -13.14
N SER A 148 18.82 0.22 -12.86
CA SER A 148 17.83 -0.84 -12.63
C SER A 148 17.00 -0.60 -11.37
N VAL A 149 17.64 -0.23 -10.26
CA VAL A 149 16.95 0.13 -9.01
C VAL A 149 16.10 1.38 -9.22
N ALA A 150 16.65 2.41 -9.86
CA ALA A 150 15.93 3.64 -10.14
C ALA A 150 14.68 3.39 -11.01
N TYR A 151 14.79 2.57 -12.05
CA TYR A 151 13.67 2.18 -12.89
C TYR A 151 12.60 1.43 -12.09
N ALA A 152 13.01 0.45 -11.28
CA ALA A 152 12.08 -0.31 -10.45
C ALA A 152 11.31 0.60 -9.48
N CYS A 153 12.00 1.51 -8.79
CA CYS A 153 11.38 2.42 -7.82
C CYS A 153 10.62 3.60 -8.44
N GLN A 154 10.85 3.93 -9.71
CA GLN A 154 10.01 4.87 -10.46
C GLN A 154 8.67 4.25 -10.87
N ASN A 155 8.63 2.92 -11.03
CA ASN A 155 7.47 2.20 -11.54
C ASN A 155 6.82 1.28 -10.49
N ALA A 156 7.21 1.41 -9.21
CA ALA A 156 6.68 0.64 -8.10
C ALA A 156 6.91 1.36 -6.77
N ASP A 157 6.39 0.80 -5.68
CA ASP A 157 6.55 1.39 -4.35
C ASP A 157 7.82 0.90 -3.63
N CYS A 158 8.78 1.80 -3.49
CA CYS A 158 10.02 1.62 -2.72
C CYS A 158 10.07 2.47 -1.43
N THR A 159 8.97 3.10 -1.03
CA THR A 159 8.96 4.09 0.06
C THR A 159 9.33 3.51 1.43
N SER A 160 9.23 2.18 1.61
CA SER A 160 9.68 1.43 2.80
C SER A 160 11.19 1.22 2.88
N LEU A 161 12.01 1.68 1.93
CA LEU A 161 13.49 1.57 1.98
C LEU A 161 14.16 2.75 2.70
N GLY A 162 13.41 3.79 3.06
CA GLY A 162 13.95 5.00 3.68
C GLY A 162 14.56 4.75 5.07
N PHE A 163 15.42 5.65 5.53
CA PHE A 163 15.95 5.57 6.89
C PHE A 163 14.82 5.60 7.94
N GLY A 164 14.85 4.69 8.90
CA GLY A 164 13.86 4.59 9.98
C GLY A 164 12.52 3.95 9.58
N THR A 165 12.39 3.47 8.35
CA THR A 165 11.19 2.76 7.85
C THR A 165 11.32 1.24 8.04
N SER A 166 10.28 0.47 7.72
CA SER A 166 10.23 -0.98 7.95
C SER A 166 11.34 -1.78 7.27
N CYS A 167 11.81 -1.34 6.09
CA CYS A 167 12.91 -1.95 5.35
C CYS A 167 14.19 -1.09 5.31
N GLY A 168 14.29 -0.05 6.14
CA GLY A 168 15.44 0.85 6.17
C GLY A 168 16.76 0.24 6.65
N ASN A 169 16.73 -0.97 7.22
CA ASN A 169 17.90 -1.68 7.75
C ASN A 169 18.38 -2.85 6.86
N LEU A 170 17.84 -2.99 5.64
CA LEU A 170 18.34 -3.98 4.70
C LEU A 170 19.78 -3.67 4.30
N ASP A 171 20.55 -4.72 4.00
CA ASP A 171 21.85 -4.56 3.35
C ASP A 171 21.68 -4.19 1.87
N VAL A 172 22.79 -4.00 1.15
CA VAL A 172 22.75 -3.61 -0.27
C VAL A 172 22.01 -4.65 -1.13
N HIS A 173 22.16 -5.94 -0.84
CA HIS A 173 21.48 -7.02 -1.57
C HIS A 173 19.97 -6.99 -1.31
N GLY A 174 19.56 -6.80 -0.06
CA GLY A 174 18.17 -6.68 0.34
C GLY A 174 17.52 -5.44 -0.27
N ASN A 175 18.17 -4.28 -0.23
CA ASN A 175 17.65 -3.04 -0.82
C ASN A 175 17.35 -3.20 -2.32
N ILE A 176 18.30 -3.73 -3.08
CA ILE A 176 18.12 -3.94 -4.53
C ILE A 176 17.03 -4.98 -4.79
N SER A 177 17.02 -6.07 -4.00
CA SER A 177 16.00 -7.11 -4.11
C SER A 177 14.60 -6.58 -3.81
N TYR A 178 14.45 -5.68 -2.84
CA TYR A 178 13.16 -5.09 -2.48
C TYR A 178 12.62 -4.27 -3.65
N ALA A 179 13.45 -3.42 -4.23
CA ALA A 179 13.08 -2.64 -5.42
C ALA A 179 12.66 -3.54 -6.58
N PHE A 180 13.45 -4.57 -6.89
CA PHE A 180 13.13 -5.53 -7.96
C PHE A 180 11.83 -6.28 -7.69
N ASN A 181 11.60 -6.70 -6.44
CA ASN A 181 10.37 -7.38 -6.07
C ASN A 181 9.17 -6.44 -6.16
N SER A 182 9.25 -5.20 -5.64
CA SER A 182 8.15 -4.23 -5.75
C SER A 182 7.70 -4.08 -7.20
N TYR A 183 8.65 -3.90 -8.13
CA TYR A 183 8.36 -3.81 -9.56
C TYR A 183 7.79 -5.11 -10.15
N TYR A 184 8.38 -6.26 -9.80
CA TYR A 184 7.90 -7.56 -10.26
C TYR A 184 6.46 -7.85 -9.87
N GLN A 185 6.08 -7.48 -8.64
CA GLN A 185 4.76 -7.79 -8.09
C GLN A 185 3.66 -6.89 -8.65
N VAL A 186 3.92 -5.59 -8.83
CA VAL A 186 2.94 -4.66 -9.46
C VAL A 186 2.77 -4.91 -10.97
N ASN A 187 3.65 -5.71 -11.57
CA ASN A 187 3.57 -6.17 -12.96
C ASN A 187 3.16 -7.65 -13.05
N ASP A 188 2.24 -8.08 -12.18
CA ASP A 188 1.58 -9.40 -12.21
C ASP A 188 2.55 -10.60 -12.29
N GLN A 189 3.75 -10.46 -11.72
CA GLN A 189 4.79 -11.49 -11.75
C GLN A 189 5.21 -11.93 -13.17
N MET A 190 5.04 -11.08 -14.19
CA MET A 190 5.47 -11.36 -15.55
C MET A 190 6.97 -11.71 -15.60
N ASP A 191 7.34 -12.74 -16.37
CA ASP A 191 8.74 -13.13 -16.53
C ASP A 191 9.62 -11.98 -17.01
N SER A 192 9.08 -11.06 -17.81
CA SER A 192 9.78 -9.84 -18.26
C SER A 192 10.01 -8.83 -17.14
N ALA A 193 9.17 -8.79 -16.11
CA ALA A 193 9.28 -7.84 -15.02
C ALA A 193 10.42 -8.17 -14.04
N CYS A 194 10.99 -9.39 -14.12
CA CYS A 194 12.21 -9.77 -13.41
C CYS A 194 13.44 -9.89 -14.34
N LYS A 195 13.48 -9.14 -15.45
CA LYS A 195 14.63 -9.11 -16.38
C LYS A 195 15.48 -7.85 -16.23
N PHE A 196 16.10 -7.67 -15.07
CA PHE A 196 17.21 -6.74 -14.90
C PHE A 196 18.50 -7.44 -15.40
N PRO A 197 19.05 -7.06 -16.56
CA PRO A 197 20.07 -7.84 -17.26
C PRO A 197 21.30 -8.12 -16.38
N GLY A 198 21.68 -9.39 -16.26
CA GLY A 198 22.80 -9.81 -15.42
C GLY A 198 22.57 -9.72 -13.91
N LEU A 199 21.53 -9.01 -13.45
CA LEU A 199 21.33 -8.65 -12.05
C LEU A 199 20.25 -9.49 -11.35
N SER A 200 19.08 -9.70 -11.94
CA SER A 200 17.94 -10.29 -11.21
C SER A 200 17.73 -11.79 -11.46
N MET A 201 17.07 -12.44 -10.50
CA MET A 201 16.52 -13.80 -10.62
C MET A 201 15.20 -13.93 -9.87
N ILE A 202 14.38 -14.90 -10.29
CA ILE A 202 13.19 -15.31 -9.55
C ILE A 202 13.59 -16.37 -8.52
N THR A 203 13.02 -16.29 -7.32
CA THR A 203 13.15 -17.29 -6.26
C THR A 203 11.80 -17.60 -5.62
N ASP A 204 11.67 -18.80 -5.07
CA ASP A 204 10.56 -19.27 -4.22
C ASP A 204 10.88 -19.15 -2.72
N LYS A 205 12.08 -18.66 -2.37
CA LYS A 205 12.49 -18.40 -1.00
C LYS A 205 12.12 -16.97 -0.62
N ASP A 206 11.24 -16.84 0.39
CA ASP A 206 10.84 -15.55 0.95
C ASP A 206 12.07 -14.76 1.46
N PRO A 207 12.38 -13.59 0.85
CA PRO A 207 13.51 -12.76 1.24
C PRO A 207 13.20 -11.78 2.39
N SER A 208 11.99 -11.82 2.97
CA SER A 208 11.59 -10.94 4.07
C SER A 208 12.48 -11.11 5.32
N VAL A 209 12.79 -10.02 6.01
CA VAL A 209 13.65 -10.00 7.20
C VAL A 209 13.00 -9.15 8.30
N GLY A 210 12.78 -9.74 9.47
CA GLY A 210 12.14 -9.04 10.60
C GLY A 210 10.79 -8.45 10.18
N ASP A 211 10.65 -7.14 10.37
CA ASP A 211 9.44 -6.37 10.02
C ASP A 211 9.39 -5.94 8.55
N CYS A 212 10.51 -6.04 7.83
CA CYS A 212 10.55 -5.79 6.39
C CYS A 212 9.92 -6.96 5.63
N LYS A 213 8.75 -6.73 5.03
CA LYS A 213 8.02 -7.74 4.26
C LYS A 213 8.14 -7.49 2.76
N PHE A 214 8.65 -8.48 2.04
CA PHE A 214 8.62 -8.49 0.58
C PHE A 214 7.24 -8.99 0.14
N ARG A 215 6.36 -8.03 -0.15
CA ARG A 215 4.95 -8.31 -0.43
C ARG A 215 4.79 -9.18 -1.68
N ILE A 216 3.71 -9.96 -1.69
CA ILE A 216 3.16 -10.61 -2.88
C ILE A 216 1.84 -9.89 -3.19
N MET A 217 1.65 -9.49 -4.43
CA MET A 217 0.42 -8.80 -4.83
C MET A 217 -0.79 -9.75 -4.87
N ILE A 218 -1.97 -9.17 -4.76
CA ILE A 218 -3.24 -9.90 -4.93
C ILE A 218 -3.41 -10.30 -6.39
N GLN A 219 -4.11 -11.42 -6.62
CA GLN A 219 -4.50 -11.80 -7.97
C GLN A 219 -5.65 -10.90 -8.43
N THR A 220 -5.42 -10.21 -9.53
CA THR A 220 -6.43 -9.39 -10.24
C THR A 220 -6.85 -10.08 -11.54
N ASP A 221 -7.95 -9.65 -12.15
CA ASP A 221 -8.41 -10.21 -13.43
C ASP A 221 -7.35 -10.10 -14.55
N SER A 222 -6.50 -9.06 -14.51
CA SER A 222 -5.37 -8.87 -15.43
C SER A 222 -4.25 -9.91 -15.24
N ALA A 223 -3.97 -10.31 -13.99
CA ALA A 223 -3.02 -11.37 -13.68
C ALA A 223 -3.54 -12.75 -14.16
N GLY A 224 -4.85 -12.99 -14.05
CA GLY A 224 -5.50 -14.23 -14.51
C GLY A 224 -5.44 -14.43 -16.03
N LEU A 225 -5.42 -13.34 -16.81
CA LEU A 225 -5.30 -13.41 -18.27
C LEU A 225 -3.92 -13.91 -18.72
N HIS A 226 -2.84 -13.43 -18.08
CA HIS A 226 -1.48 -13.85 -18.42
C HIS A 226 -1.21 -15.33 -18.13
N GLY A 227 -1.88 -15.91 -17.12
CA GLY A 227 -1.82 -17.34 -16.84
C GLY A 227 -2.58 -18.24 -17.83
N LYS A 228 -3.56 -17.69 -18.57
CA LYS A 228 -4.40 -18.43 -19.54
C LYS A 228 -3.99 -18.25 -21.00
N VAL A 229 -3.23 -17.21 -21.33
CA VAL A 229 -2.78 -16.95 -22.72
C VAL A 229 -1.67 -17.91 -23.17
N GLY A 230 -1.15 -18.77 -22.29
CA GLY A 230 -0.20 -19.84 -22.63
C GLY A 230 -0.78 -21.08 -23.32
N SER A 231 -2.08 -21.13 -23.70
CA SER A 231 -2.66 -22.34 -24.32
C SER A 231 -3.80 -22.09 -25.34
N LEU A 232 -3.89 -20.91 -25.96
CA LEU A 232 -4.93 -20.62 -26.97
C LEU A 232 -4.40 -19.74 -28.11
N THR A 233 -3.30 -20.15 -28.73
CA THR A 233 -2.85 -19.60 -30.02
C THR A 233 -2.76 -20.70 -31.07
N THR A 234 -3.90 -21.28 -31.47
CA THR A 234 -4.01 -21.92 -32.81
C THR A 234 -5.43 -22.18 -33.33
N VAL A 235 -6.44 -21.36 -33.03
CA VAL A 235 -7.70 -21.46 -33.80
C VAL A 235 -8.34 -20.08 -33.91
N LEU A 236 -7.94 -19.26 -34.88
CA LEU A 236 -8.74 -18.17 -35.48
C LEU A 236 -7.82 -17.31 -36.38
N CYS A 237 -7.38 -17.85 -37.52
CA CYS A 237 -6.86 -17.02 -38.61
C CYS A 237 -6.86 -17.72 -39.98
N SER A 238 -7.96 -18.43 -40.32
CA SER A 238 -8.13 -19.03 -41.66
C SER A 238 -9.39 -18.56 -42.41
N PHE A 239 -10.13 -17.58 -41.90
CA PHE A 239 -11.38 -17.12 -42.52
C PHE A 239 -11.29 -15.78 -43.29
N LEU A 240 -10.08 -15.32 -43.62
CA LEU A 240 -9.87 -14.04 -44.33
C LEU A 240 -9.02 -14.15 -45.61
N LEU A 241 -9.05 -15.32 -46.28
CA LEU A 241 -8.35 -15.53 -47.56
C LEU A 241 -9.22 -16.17 -48.66
N LEU A 242 -10.55 -16.18 -48.51
CA LEU A 242 -11.48 -16.77 -49.51
C LEU A 242 -12.44 -15.75 -50.16
N LEU A 243 -12.12 -14.45 -50.12
CA LEU A 243 -12.94 -13.41 -50.77
C LEU A 243 -12.23 -12.61 -51.87
N CYS A 244 -11.07 -13.07 -52.36
CA CYS A 244 -10.34 -12.40 -53.45
C CYS A 244 -10.03 -13.27 -54.68
N CYS A 245 -10.68 -14.43 -54.88
CA CYS A 245 -10.60 -15.13 -56.16
C CYS A 245 -11.97 -15.65 -56.59
N ASN A 246 -12.56 -14.92 -57.55
CA ASN A 246 -13.45 -15.38 -58.64
C ASN A 246 -14.70 -14.49 -58.82
N LEU A 247 -14.44 -13.25 -59.20
CA LEU A 247 -15.19 -12.61 -60.28
C LEU A 247 -14.27 -12.63 -61.50
N LEU A 248 -14.54 -13.55 -62.44
CA LEU A 248 -14.32 -13.45 -63.89
C LEU A 248 -14.63 -14.82 -64.55
N PHE A 249 -15.66 -14.81 -65.40
CA PHE A 249 -16.34 -15.89 -66.14
C PHE A 249 -17.42 -16.68 -65.40
#